data_AF-A0A3D1VSD8-F1
#
_entry.id   AF-A0A3D1VSD8-F1
#
_cell.length_a   1.000
_cell.length_b   1.000
_cell.length_c   1.000
_cell.angle_alpha   90.00
_cell.angle_beta   90.00
_cell.angle_gamma   90.00
#
_symmetry.space_group_name_H-M   'P 1'
#
loop_
_entity.id
_entity.type
_entity.pdbx_description
1 polymer ?
#
loop_
_entity_poly.entity_id
_entity_poly.type
_entity_poly.pdbx_seq_one_letter_code
_entity_poly.pdbx_strand_id
1 'polypeptide(L)'
;MAYYPRTQPKRPWFNRARFLIVIVIVIALGWGLTRFTYRLLHLKALSVQEVRITGCTPRRQVEIQRISEDLSLGQPLLWFNAEPLMNALMEKTWIKSVNLSKDPPDRLVIIIEEKEAYLWMVNAQGTYLVSEGGVLIDELNSSNGSKALPVVSDASLQNRASLARM
;
A
#
# COMPACT_ATOMS: atom_id res chain seq x y z
N MET A 1 -59.51 -66.17 -11.58
CA MET A 1 -59.36 -64.70 -11.37
C MET A 1 -58.15 -64.25 -12.16
N ALA A 2 -58.34 -63.46 -13.23
CA ALA A 2 -57.26 -63.04 -14.12
C ALA A 2 -56.55 -61.80 -13.56
N TYR A 3 -55.23 -61.87 -13.43
CA TYR A 3 -54.35 -60.79 -12.99
C TYR A 3 -54.01 -59.91 -14.20
N TYR A 4 -54.46 -58.64 -14.21
CA TYR A 4 -54.03 -57.68 -15.22
C TYR A 4 -52.80 -56.91 -14.72
N PRO A 5 -51.66 -56.92 -15.46
CA PRO A 5 -50.51 -56.12 -15.08
C PRO A 5 -50.76 -54.64 -15.43
N ARG A 6 -50.63 -53.75 -14.43
CA ARG A 6 -50.61 -52.30 -14.65
C ARG A 6 -49.30 -51.92 -15.34
N THR A 7 -49.33 -51.70 -16.65
CA THR A 7 -48.23 -51.04 -17.36
C THR A 7 -48.31 -49.54 -17.13
N GLN A 8 -47.45 -48.98 -16.29
CA GLN A 8 -47.31 -47.52 -16.16
C GLN A 8 -46.63 -46.96 -17.42
N PRO A 9 -47.25 -46.01 -18.16
CA PRO A 9 -46.60 -45.38 -19.29
C PRO A 9 -45.48 -44.47 -18.78
N LYS A 10 -44.23 -44.87 -18.99
CA LYS A 10 -43.07 -44.01 -18.75
C LYS A 10 -43.14 -42.83 -19.73
N ARG A 11 -43.64 -41.68 -19.29
CA ARG A 11 -43.73 -40.44 -20.09
C ARG A 11 -42.31 -39.88 -20.33
N PRO A 12 -41.72 -40.03 -21.54
CA PRO A 12 -40.32 -39.67 -21.79
C PRO A 12 -40.09 -38.15 -21.85
N TRP A 13 -41.17 -37.37 -21.99
CA TRP A 13 -41.13 -35.91 -22.01
C TRP A 13 -40.73 -35.29 -20.67
N PHE A 14 -41.00 -35.98 -19.55
CA PHE A 14 -40.69 -35.47 -18.21
C PHE A 14 -39.19 -35.27 -18.00
N ASN A 15 -38.35 -36.14 -18.57
CA ASN A 15 -36.89 -36.01 -18.47
C ASN A 15 -36.38 -34.83 -19.30
N ARG A 16 -36.93 -34.61 -20.52
CA ARG A 16 -36.56 -33.46 -21.36
C ARG A 16 -36.98 -32.13 -20.74
N ALA A 17 -38.18 -32.07 -20.16
CA ALA A 17 -38.65 -30.89 -19.42
C ALA A 17 -37.77 -30.60 -18.18
N ARG A 18 -37.34 -31.64 -17.44
CA ARG A 18 -36.39 -31.48 -16.31
C ARG A 18 -35.05 -30.92 -16.77
N PHE A 19 -34.48 -31.39 -17.89
CA PHE A 19 -33.24 -30.84 -18.43
C PHE A 19 -33.37 -29.35 -18.79
N LEU A 20 -34.47 -28.95 -19.42
CA LEU A 20 -34.72 -27.54 -19.73
C LEU A 20 -34.83 -26.68 -18.47
N ILE A 21 -35.50 -27.16 -17.43
CA ILE A 21 -35.60 -26.45 -16.15
C ILE A 21 -34.23 -26.27 -15.51
N VAL A 22 -33.39 -27.31 -15.50
CA VAL A 22 -32.03 -27.24 -14.95
C VAL A 22 -31.18 -26.23 -15.74
N ILE A 23 -31.27 -26.22 -17.07
CA ILE A 23 -30.56 -25.25 -17.91
C ILE A 23 -31.01 -23.82 -17.59
N VAL A 24 -32.32 -23.59 -17.45
CA VAL A 24 -32.85 -22.26 -17.09
C VAL A 24 -32.37 -21.82 -15.71
N ILE A 25 -32.34 -22.72 -14.74
CA ILE A 25 -31.83 -22.43 -13.39
C ILE A 25 -30.33 -22.07 -13.44
N VAL A 26 -29.52 -22.83 -14.18
CA VAL A 26 -28.08 -22.56 -14.32
C VAL A 26 -27.84 -21.21 -15.00
N ILE A 27 -28.60 -20.89 -16.05
CA ILE A 27 -28.52 -19.59 -16.72
C ILE A 27 -28.94 -18.47 -15.78
N ALA A 28 -30.05 -18.62 -15.06
CA ALA A 28 -30.52 -17.64 -14.09
C ALA A 28 -29.54 -17.42 -12.93
N LEU A 29 -28.90 -18.49 -12.44
CA LEU A 29 -27.86 -18.42 -11.41
C LEU A 29 -26.60 -17.72 -11.95
N GLY A 30 -26.13 -18.06 -13.16
CA GLY A 30 -24.98 -17.39 -13.78
C GLY A 30 -25.23 -15.89 -14.02
N TRP A 31 -26.44 -15.55 -14.49
CA TRP A 31 -26.84 -14.16 -14.71
C TRP A 31 -27.04 -13.40 -13.39
N GLY A 32 -27.57 -14.07 -12.36
CA GLY A 32 -27.70 -13.53 -11.01
C GLY A 32 -26.35 -13.25 -10.36
N LEU A 33 -25.42 -14.22 -10.42
CA LEU A 33 -24.06 -14.07 -9.88
C LEU A 33 -23.33 -12.90 -10.53
N THR A 34 -23.32 -12.84 -11.86
CA THR A 34 -22.64 -11.75 -12.58
C THR A 34 -23.23 -10.39 -12.22
N ARG A 35 -24.55 -10.23 -12.21
CA ARG A 35 -25.20 -8.97 -11.82
C ARG A 35 -24.89 -8.58 -10.37
N PHE A 36 -24.83 -9.56 -9.48
CA PHE A 36 -24.54 -9.36 -8.06
C PHE A 36 -23.08 -8.97 -7.84
N THR A 37 -22.13 -9.63 -8.49
CA THR A 37 -20.71 -9.27 -8.44
C THR A 37 -20.46 -7.89 -9.02
N TYR A 38 -21.11 -7.53 -10.15
CA TYR A 38 -21.00 -6.18 -10.71
C TYR A 38 -21.51 -5.10 -9.76
N ARG A 39 -22.60 -5.35 -9.03
CA ARG A 39 -23.11 -4.41 -8.01
C ARG A 39 -22.22 -4.32 -6.79
N LEU A 40 -21.68 -5.45 -6.30
CA LEU A 40 -20.73 -5.45 -5.18
C LEU A 40 -19.43 -4.74 -5.52
N LEU A 41 -18.91 -4.94 -6.73
CA LEU A 41 -17.68 -4.29 -7.21
C LEU A 41 -17.89 -2.80 -7.52
N HIS A 42 -19.12 -2.35 -7.82
CA HIS A 42 -19.45 -0.94 -8.04
C HIS A 42 -19.76 -0.16 -6.76
N LEU A 43 -19.86 -0.82 -5.61
CA LEU A 43 -19.99 -0.09 -4.35
C LEU A 43 -18.65 0.59 -4.07
N LYS A 44 -18.66 1.92 -4.10
CA LYS A 44 -17.60 2.85 -3.64
C LYS A 44 -17.04 2.54 -2.23
N ALA A 45 -17.57 1.52 -1.55
CA ALA A 45 -17.09 0.99 -0.29
C ALA A 45 -15.71 0.32 -0.39
N LEU A 46 -15.22 -0.04 -1.60
CA LEU A 46 -13.92 -0.69 -1.80
C LEU A 46 -12.87 0.22 -2.45
N SER A 47 -13.11 1.54 -2.54
CA SER A 47 -12.08 2.50 -2.99
C SER A 47 -11.30 3.03 -1.79
N VAL A 48 -10.02 3.38 -2.02
CA VAL A 48 -9.19 4.03 -1.01
C VAL A 48 -9.78 5.41 -0.69
N GLN A 49 -10.27 5.59 0.54
CA GLN A 49 -10.79 6.86 1.06
C GLN A 49 -9.84 7.46 2.09
N GLU A 50 -9.12 6.62 2.82
CA GLU A 50 -8.23 7.05 3.90
C GLU A 50 -6.86 6.41 3.74
N VAL A 51 -5.81 7.23 3.87
CA VAL A 51 -4.42 6.77 3.96
C VAL A 51 -3.92 7.06 5.37
N ARG A 52 -3.51 6.01 6.08
CA ARG A 52 -2.98 6.10 7.43
C ARG A 52 -1.47 5.87 7.41
N ILE A 53 -0.71 6.89 7.77
CA ILE A 53 0.75 6.82 7.85
C ILE A 53 1.20 6.75 9.30
N THR A 54 2.13 5.84 9.61
CA THR A 54 2.79 5.73 10.91
C THR A 54 4.31 5.58 10.76
N GLY A 55 5.04 5.89 11.84
CA GLY A 55 6.51 5.69 11.90
C GLY A 55 7.36 6.85 11.37
N CYS A 56 6.75 8.01 11.07
CA CYS A 56 7.44 9.22 10.61
C CYS A 56 7.39 10.35 11.64
N THR A 57 8.34 11.28 11.53
CA THR A 57 8.26 12.60 12.16
C THR A 57 7.06 13.40 11.60
N PRO A 58 6.33 14.22 12.39
CA PRO A 58 5.11 14.90 11.93
C PRO A 58 5.27 15.72 10.63
N ARG A 59 6.42 16.38 10.44
CA ARG A 59 6.72 17.12 9.21
C ARG A 59 6.81 16.21 7.98
N ARG A 60 7.56 15.11 8.09
CA ARG A 60 7.73 14.11 7.03
C ARG A 60 6.41 13.37 6.77
N GLN A 61 5.62 13.13 7.82
CA GLN A 61 4.30 12.54 7.69
C GLN A 61 3.38 13.35 6.78
N VAL A 62 3.37 14.69 6.89
CA VAL A 62 2.57 15.55 5.99
C VAL A 62 3.04 15.47 4.54
N GLU A 63 4.37 15.41 4.30
CA GLU A 63 4.93 15.25 2.96
C GLU A 63 4.50 13.92 2.33
N ILE A 64 4.70 12.82 3.07
CA ILE A 64 4.29 11.48 2.62
C ILE A 64 2.78 11.41 2.42
N GLN A 65 1.98 11.98 3.33
CA GLN A 65 0.52 12.01 3.23
C GLN A 65 0.09 12.57 1.89
N ARG A 66 0.63 13.72 1.48
CA ARG A 66 0.31 14.33 0.18
C ARG A 66 0.68 13.43 -1.01
N ILE A 67 1.87 12.84 -1.00
CA ILE A 67 2.32 11.94 -2.09
C ILE A 67 1.40 10.72 -2.18
N SER A 68 1.06 10.13 -1.04
CA SER A 68 0.20 8.96 -0.99
C SER A 68 -1.24 9.27 -1.34
N GLU A 69 -1.78 10.42 -0.92
CA GLU A 69 -3.13 10.87 -1.28
C GLU A 69 -3.26 11.08 -2.79
N ASP A 70 -2.29 11.75 -3.42
CA ASP A 70 -2.28 12.02 -4.87
C ASP A 70 -2.28 10.74 -5.71
N LEU A 71 -1.52 9.72 -5.26
CA LEU A 71 -1.38 8.47 -6.01
C LEU A 71 -2.43 7.40 -5.68
N SER A 72 -3.05 7.45 -4.50
CA SER A 72 -3.92 6.36 -4.03
C SER A 72 -5.40 6.72 -3.88
N LEU A 73 -5.77 7.98 -3.67
CA LEU A 73 -7.16 8.35 -3.43
C LEU A 73 -8.06 8.01 -4.63
N GLY A 74 -9.22 7.44 -4.34
CA GLY A 74 -10.23 7.11 -5.34
C GLY A 74 -9.92 5.87 -6.18
N GLN A 75 -8.75 5.25 -6.03
CA GLN A 75 -8.46 3.98 -6.69
C GLN A 75 -9.17 2.80 -5.98
N PRO A 76 -9.54 1.73 -6.70
CA PRO A 76 -10.08 0.53 -6.07
C PRO A 76 -9.02 -0.15 -5.18
N LEU A 77 -9.28 -0.27 -3.87
CA LEU A 77 -8.34 -0.85 -2.90
C LEU A 77 -7.91 -2.28 -3.28
N LEU A 78 -8.85 -3.10 -3.77
CA LEU A 78 -8.58 -4.48 -4.17
C LEU A 78 -7.57 -4.57 -5.33
N TRP A 79 -7.68 -3.69 -6.33
CA TRP A 79 -6.81 -3.67 -7.51
C TRP A 79 -5.74 -2.58 -7.47
N PHE A 80 -5.62 -1.88 -6.35
CA PHE A 80 -4.60 -0.86 -6.15
C PHE A 80 -3.20 -1.46 -6.38
N ASN A 81 -2.45 -0.88 -7.31
CA ASN A 81 -1.07 -1.23 -7.55
C ASN A 81 -0.19 -0.45 -6.56
N ALA A 82 0.48 -1.16 -5.67
CA ALA A 82 1.34 -0.57 -4.64
C ALA A 82 2.73 -0.19 -5.16
N GLU A 83 3.17 -0.72 -6.30
CA GLU A 83 4.53 -0.50 -6.82
C GLU A 83 4.86 0.96 -7.11
N PRO A 84 4.01 1.75 -7.80
CA PRO A 84 4.34 3.15 -8.10
C PRO A 84 4.46 3.99 -6.82
N LEU A 85 3.58 3.75 -5.85
CA LEU A 85 3.62 4.41 -4.55
C LEU A 85 4.86 3.99 -3.77
N MET A 86 5.18 2.70 -3.74
CA MET A 86 6.39 2.18 -3.10
C MET A 86 7.65 2.83 -3.68
N ASN A 87 7.75 2.92 -5.00
CA ASN A 87 8.89 3.54 -5.68
C ASN A 87 9.01 5.03 -5.36
N ALA A 88 7.90 5.77 -5.43
CA ALA A 88 7.87 7.20 -5.11
C ALA A 88 8.27 7.49 -3.64
N LEU A 89 7.94 6.57 -2.72
CA LEU A 89 8.39 6.66 -1.33
C LEU A 89 9.88 6.30 -1.21
N MET A 90 10.31 5.21 -1.82
CA MET A 90 11.72 4.75 -1.75
C MET A 90 12.73 5.68 -2.42
N GLU A 91 12.30 6.59 -3.30
CA GLU A 91 13.13 7.69 -3.80
C GLU A 91 13.66 8.62 -2.69
N LYS A 92 13.00 8.64 -1.52
CA LYS A 92 13.44 9.42 -0.37
C LYS A 92 14.57 8.72 0.36
N THR A 93 15.77 9.30 0.31
CA THR A 93 17.01 8.75 0.90
C THR A 93 16.92 8.47 2.40
N TRP A 94 16.09 9.21 3.13
CA TRP A 94 15.90 9.06 4.58
C TRP A 94 15.01 7.87 4.98
N ILE A 95 14.30 7.27 4.03
CA ILE A 95 13.46 6.10 4.28
C ILE A 95 14.32 4.84 4.27
N LYS A 96 14.17 4.01 5.30
CA LYS A 96 14.84 2.70 5.42
C LYS A 96 13.98 1.61 4.79
N SER A 97 12.71 1.56 5.18
CA SER A 97 11.75 0.59 4.68
C SER A 97 10.34 1.18 4.65
N VAL A 98 9.51 0.67 3.76
CA VAL A 98 8.10 1.00 3.66
C VAL A 98 7.33 -0.30 3.61
N ASN A 99 6.35 -0.44 4.50
CA ASN A 99 5.42 -1.55 4.50
C ASN A 99 4.02 -1.01 4.21
N LEU A 100 3.41 -1.55 3.16
CA LEU A 100 2.10 -1.13 2.69
C LEU A 100 1.13 -2.28 2.87
N SER A 101 0.12 -2.04 3.69
CA SER A 101 -0.94 -3.00 3.97
C SER A 101 -2.29 -2.42 3.58
N LYS A 102 -3.12 -3.26 2.95
CA LYS A 102 -4.50 -2.92 2.64
C LYS A 102 -5.35 -3.27 3.87
N ASP A 103 -6.06 -2.29 4.42
CA ASP A 103 -6.97 -2.48 5.55
C ASP A 103 -8.42 -2.25 5.06
N PRO A 104 -9.07 -3.30 4.51
CA PRO A 104 -10.42 -3.16 3.98
C PRO A 104 -11.40 -2.72 5.09
N PRO A 105 -12.46 -1.96 4.75
CA PRO A 105 -13.02 -1.81 3.40
C PRO A 105 -12.39 -0.72 2.53
N ASP A 106 -11.84 0.36 3.12
CA ASP A 106 -11.54 1.60 2.41
C ASP A 106 -10.18 2.24 2.76
N ARG A 107 -9.31 1.55 3.51
CA ARG A 107 -8.10 2.15 4.08
C ARG A 107 -6.81 1.56 3.52
N LEU A 108 -5.83 2.43 3.32
CA LEU A 108 -4.46 2.07 3.03
C LEU A 108 -3.57 2.40 4.23
N VAL A 109 -2.92 1.41 4.81
CA VAL A 109 -2.00 1.59 5.93
C VAL A 109 -0.58 1.56 5.40
N ILE A 110 0.15 2.65 5.65
CA ILE A 110 1.55 2.82 5.25
C ILE A 110 2.37 2.95 6.53
N ILE A 111 3.24 1.98 6.78
CA ILE A 111 4.18 1.97 7.89
C ILE A 111 5.54 2.30 7.32
N ILE A 112 6.16 3.37 7.80
CA ILE A 112 7.46 3.82 7.31
C ILE A 112 8.47 3.68 8.44
N GLU A 113 9.64 3.17 8.11
CA GLU A 113 10.79 3.13 9.01
C GLU A 113 11.81 4.16 8.54
N GLU A 114 12.13 5.14 9.38
CA GLU A 114 13.17 6.14 9.08
C GLU A 114 14.58 5.56 9.35
N LYS A 115 15.56 6.00 8.55
CA LYS A 115 16.96 5.68 8.82
C LYS A 115 17.45 6.48 10.03
N GLU A 116 18.14 5.79 10.94
CA GLU A 116 18.81 6.46 12.05
C GLU A 116 20.12 7.11 11.59
N ALA A 117 20.32 8.35 12.00
CA ALA A 117 21.59 9.05 11.81
C ALA A 117 22.58 8.64 12.91
N TYR A 118 23.80 8.30 12.48
CA TYR A 118 24.90 7.90 13.36
C TYR A 118 25.95 8.98 13.51
N LEU A 119 26.17 9.79 12.48
CA LEU A 119 27.16 10.87 12.50
C LEU A 119 26.72 12.07 11.68
N TRP A 120 27.31 13.21 11.98
CA TRP A 120 27.25 14.42 11.16
C TRP A 120 28.50 14.50 10.29
N MET A 121 28.31 14.66 8.99
CA MET A 121 29.39 14.89 8.04
C MET A 121 29.41 16.36 7.64
N VAL A 122 30.48 17.06 7.99
CA VAL A 122 30.69 18.46 7.61
C VAL A 122 31.65 18.51 6.44
N ASN A 123 31.17 18.99 5.30
CA ASN A 123 31.98 19.23 4.12
C ASN A 123 31.91 20.72 3.70
N ALA A 124 32.58 21.08 2.60
CA ALA A 124 32.58 22.46 2.12
C ALA A 124 31.19 22.96 1.61
N GLN A 125 30.26 22.04 1.36
CA GLN A 125 28.92 22.31 0.80
C GLN A 125 27.85 22.43 1.89
N GLY A 126 28.03 21.77 3.04
CA GLY A 126 27.05 21.77 4.13
C GLY A 126 27.34 20.73 5.21
N THR A 127 26.36 20.54 6.09
CA THR A 127 26.39 19.48 7.11
C THR A 127 25.31 18.46 6.78
N TYR A 128 25.68 17.19 6.71
CA TYR A 128 24.79 16.10 6.31
C TYR A 128 24.69 15.04 7.40
N LEU A 129 23.54 14.40 7.48
CA LEU A 129 23.31 13.24 8.31
C LEU A 129 23.71 11.97 7.56
N VAL A 130 24.48 11.11 8.21
CA VAL A 130 24.97 9.86 7.60
C VAL A 130 24.54 8.67 8.45
N SER A 131 24.15 7.59 7.77
CA SER A 131 23.77 6.31 8.40
C SER A 131 25.00 5.46 8.73
N GLU A 132 24.80 4.39 9.51
CA GLU A 132 25.85 3.41 9.83
C GLU A 132 26.57 2.85 8.59
N GLY A 133 25.86 2.72 7.46
CA GLY A 133 26.41 2.24 6.18
C GLY A 133 27.16 3.29 5.36
N GLY A 134 27.40 4.49 5.89
CA GLY A 134 28.05 5.58 5.16
C GLY A 134 27.17 6.24 4.09
N VAL A 135 25.85 6.03 4.13
CA VAL A 135 24.91 6.59 3.16
C VAL A 135 24.38 7.93 3.67
N LEU A 136 24.34 8.94 2.80
CA LEU A 136 23.75 10.24 3.09
C LEU A 136 22.23 10.11 3.27
N ILE A 137 21.73 10.57 4.41
CA ILE A 137 20.31 10.52 4.78
C ILE A 137 19.62 11.80 4.34
N ASP A 138 20.09 12.94 4.85
CA ASP A 138 19.47 14.26 4.70
C ASP A 138 20.46 15.37 5.07
N GLU A 139 20.17 16.61 4.70
CA GLU A 139 20.91 17.79 5.16
C GLU A 139 20.50 18.16 6.59
N LEU A 140 21.48 18.58 7.40
CA LEU A 140 21.24 19.00 8.77
C LEU A 140 20.45 20.31 8.77
N ASN A 141 19.22 20.24 9.25
CA ASN A 141 18.33 21.38 9.43
C ASN A 141 17.94 21.52 10.90
N SER A 142 17.44 22.70 11.27
CA SER A 142 16.97 23.00 12.64
C SER A 142 15.91 22.03 13.17
N SER A 143 15.19 21.33 12.29
CA SER A 143 14.21 20.30 12.68
C SER A 143 14.80 18.93 12.98
N ASN A 144 16.02 18.65 12.52
CA ASN A 144 16.62 17.31 12.56
C ASN A 144 17.91 17.27 13.42
N GLY A 145 18.40 18.42 13.88
CA GLY A 145 19.69 18.58 14.55
C GLY A 145 19.70 18.44 16.08
N SER A 146 18.63 17.92 16.68
CA SER A 146 18.49 17.90 18.14
C SER A 146 19.31 16.80 18.84
N LYS A 147 19.87 15.83 18.10
CA LYS A 147 20.58 14.67 18.65
C LYS A 147 22.09 14.92 18.63
N ALA A 148 22.74 14.82 19.79
CA ALA A 148 24.20 14.84 19.88
C ALA A 148 24.75 13.58 19.19
N LEU A 149 25.37 13.76 18.01
CA LEU A 149 26.00 12.73 17.22
C LEU A 149 27.48 13.08 16.98
N PRO A 150 28.37 12.09 16.83
CA PRO A 150 29.75 12.34 16.46
C PRO A 150 29.84 13.12 15.13
N VAL A 151 30.76 14.07 15.07
CA VAL A 151 30.97 14.92 13.90
C VAL A 151 32.26 14.52 13.20
N VAL A 152 32.16 14.26 11.90
CA VAL A 152 33.29 14.00 11.01
C VAL A 152 33.41 15.18 10.06
N SER A 153 34.54 15.87 10.11
CA SER A 153 34.87 16.96 9.21
C SER A 153 35.85 16.51 8.13
N ASP A 154 35.65 17.01 6.91
CA ASP A 154 36.59 16.85 5.82
C ASP A 154 37.99 17.36 6.24
N ALA A 155 39.04 16.61 5.88
CA ALA A 155 40.43 16.97 6.19
C ALA A 155 40.81 18.35 5.64
N SER A 156 40.19 18.78 4.53
CA SER A 156 40.38 20.12 3.97
C SER A 156 39.86 21.24 4.88
N LEU A 157 38.89 20.95 5.76
CA LEU A 157 38.30 21.91 6.71
C LEU A 157 38.99 21.89 8.08
N GLN A 158 39.72 20.82 8.43
CA GLN A 158 40.44 20.72 9.70
C GLN A 158 41.52 21.79 9.88
N ASN A 159 42.04 22.35 8.78
CA ASN A 159 43.04 23.42 8.81
C ASN A 159 42.45 24.82 9.11
N ARG A 160 41.12 24.94 9.28
CA ARG A 160 40.46 26.19 9.71
C ARG A 160 40.17 26.13 11.21
N ALA A 161 40.89 26.94 11.98
CA ALA A 161 40.81 27.09 13.44
C ALA A 161 39.42 27.49 14.02
N SER A 162 38.37 27.53 13.21
CA SER A 162 37.02 27.95 13.61
C SER A 162 36.12 26.81 14.14
N LEU A 163 36.54 25.53 14.03
CA LEU A 163 35.70 24.39 14.43
C LEU A 163 35.78 24.02 15.92
N ALA A 164 36.69 24.63 16.70
CA ALA A 164 36.85 24.36 18.14
C ALA A 164 35.97 25.23 19.05
N ARG A 165 34.99 25.97 18.50
CA ARG A 165 34.19 26.96 19.24
C ARG A 165 32.66 26.79 19.15
N MET A 166 32.16 25.64 18.68
CA MET A 166 30.73 25.32 18.71
C MET A 166 30.40 24.36 19.84
#